data_AF-A0A519W2U0-F1
#
_entry.id   AF-A0A519W2U0-F1
#
_cell.length_a   1.000
_cell.length_b   1.000
_cell.length_c   1.000
_cell.angle_alpha   90.00
_cell.angle_beta   90.00
_cell.angle_gamma   90.00
#
_symmetry.space_group_name_H-M   'P 1'
#
loop_
_entity.id
_entity.type
_entity.pdbx_description
1 polymer ?
#
loop_
_entity_poly.entity_id
_entity_poly.type
_entity_poly.pdbx_seq_one_letter_code
_entity_poly.pdbx_strand_id
1 'polypeptide(L)'
;MSDHNTHTSDEHAHDEHAGLSKAKIWQVFGILLLITVIEFIIALWVLPNNYLPHHIGNFVYIALTLVKAFYIVAYFMHLKYEKLGLQLSLTVSFIFILYFITLMLIEGGYLHLHMPFQ
;
A
#
# COMPACT_ATOMS: atom_id res chain seq x y z
N MET A 1 31.92 1.13 -59.23
CA MET A 1 31.45 2.37 -58.60
C MET A 1 30.72 1.96 -57.35
N SER A 2 31.39 2.17 -56.23
CA SER A 2 31.00 1.78 -54.89
C SER A 2 29.84 2.65 -54.38
N ASP A 3 29.26 2.18 -53.27
CA ASP A 3 28.56 2.98 -52.26
C ASP A 3 27.02 2.92 -52.26
N HIS A 4 26.59 1.77 -51.76
CA HIS A 4 25.47 1.59 -50.85
C HIS A 4 25.45 2.70 -49.77
N ASN A 5 24.48 3.62 -49.83
CA ASN A 5 24.17 4.56 -48.75
C ASN A 5 22.68 4.92 -48.77
N THR A 6 21.81 3.93 -48.58
CA THR A 6 20.55 4.19 -47.87
C THR A 6 20.91 4.25 -46.40
N HIS A 7 21.27 5.44 -45.93
CA HIS A 7 21.44 5.70 -44.50
C HIS A 7 20.08 5.53 -43.86
N THR A 8 19.87 4.32 -43.35
CA THR A 8 19.00 4.00 -42.23
C THR A 8 19.29 5.04 -41.17
N SER A 9 18.46 6.07 -41.05
CA SER A 9 18.36 6.80 -39.79
C SER A 9 17.63 5.87 -38.85
N ASP A 10 18.43 4.97 -38.27
CA ASP A 10 18.20 4.34 -36.99
C ASP A 10 17.70 5.41 -36.02
N GLU A 11 16.37 5.53 -35.87
CA GLU A 11 15.77 6.04 -34.65
C GLU A 11 15.92 4.98 -33.55
N HIS A 12 17.17 4.67 -33.23
CA HIS A 12 17.58 4.03 -32.00
C HIS A 12 18.12 5.12 -31.09
N ALA A 13 17.26 5.75 -30.29
CA ALA A 13 17.73 6.52 -29.15
C ALA A 13 16.63 6.81 -28.11
N HIS A 14 16.55 5.92 -27.12
CA HIS A 14 16.39 6.25 -25.69
C HIS A 14 15.05 6.89 -25.25
N ASP A 15 14.08 6.09 -24.84
CA ASP A 15 14.09 5.54 -23.47
C ASP A 15 12.86 4.67 -23.24
N GLU A 16 13.05 3.38 -23.47
CA GLU A 16 12.31 2.30 -22.84
C GLU A 16 12.59 2.29 -21.33
N HIS A 17 12.23 3.36 -20.62
CA HIS A 17 12.15 3.32 -19.17
C HIS A 17 10.85 2.62 -18.77
N ALA A 18 10.96 1.29 -18.75
CA ALA A 18 10.14 0.34 -18.01
C ALA A 18 10.12 0.60 -16.48
N GLY A 19 10.39 1.82 -16.05
CA GLY A 19 10.33 2.29 -14.68
C GLY A 19 9.37 3.47 -14.62
N LEU A 20 8.38 3.36 -13.75
CA LEU A 20 7.45 4.41 -13.36
C LEU A 20 8.15 5.81 -13.41
N SER A 21 7.63 6.73 -14.24
CA SER A 21 8.16 8.10 -14.36
C SER A 21 8.30 8.77 -12.99
N LYS A 22 9.42 9.49 -12.77
CA LYS A 22 9.70 10.20 -11.50
C LYS A 22 8.52 11.06 -11.01
N ALA A 23 7.77 11.66 -11.94
CA ALA A 23 6.59 12.47 -11.64
C ALA A 23 5.44 11.66 -11.02
N LYS A 24 5.25 10.43 -11.50
CA LYS A 24 4.21 9.52 -11.00
C LYS A 24 4.59 8.92 -9.64
N ILE A 25 5.88 8.67 -9.37
CA ILE A 25 6.38 8.30 -8.03
C ILE A 25 6.04 9.40 -7.03
N TRP A 26 6.34 10.66 -7.37
CA TRP A 26 6.04 11.81 -6.52
C TRP A 26 4.53 12.00 -6.31
N GLN A 27 3.72 11.77 -7.33
CA GLN A 27 2.26 11.79 -7.22
C GLN A 27 1.75 10.74 -6.23
N VAL A 28 2.19 9.48 -6.37
CA VAL A 28 1.76 8.38 -5.50
C VAL A 28 2.29 8.56 -4.07
N PHE A 29 3.52 9.02 -3.92
CA PHE A 29 4.09 9.39 -2.63
C PHE A 29 3.24 10.46 -1.93
N GLY A 30 2.83 11.51 -2.63
CA GLY A 30 1.97 12.55 -2.08
C GLY A 30 0.60 12.01 -1.61
N ILE A 31 -0.01 11.13 -2.39
CA ILE A 31 -1.28 10.47 -2.02
C ILE A 31 -1.09 9.61 -0.77
N LEU A 32 -0.02 8.81 -0.70
CA LEU A 32 0.28 7.94 0.43
C LEU A 32 0.64 8.73 1.69
N LEU A 33 1.34 9.85 1.55
CA LEU A 33 1.61 10.78 2.64
C LEU A 33 0.30 11.36 3.17
N LEU A 34 -0.59 11.81 2.28
CA LEU A 34 -1.89 12.36 2.67
C LEU A 34 -2.73 11.33 3.45
N ILE A 35 -2.83 10.09 2.94
CA ILE A 35 -3.54 9.00 3.65
C ILE A 35 -2.92 8.78 5.03
N THR A 36 -1.58 8.75 5.13
CA THR A 36 -0.87 8.55 6.40
C THR A 36 -1.11 9.68 7.40
N VAL A 37 -1.14 10.93 6.93
CA VAL A 37 -1.45 12.10 7.79
C VAL A 37 -2.88 11.99 8.32
N ILE A 38 -3.84 11.61 7.47
CA ILE A 38 -5.23 11.39 7.88
C ILE A 38 -5.32 10.26 8.91
N GLU A 39 -4.63 9.13 8.69
CA GLU A 39 -4.55 8.02 9.65
C GLU A 39 -4.05 8.49 11.03
N PHE A 40 -2.97 9.29 11.07
CA PHE A 40 -2.45 9.84 12.33
C PHE A 40 -3.44 10.77 13.02
N ILE A 41 -4.16 11.62 12.28
CA ILE A 41 -5.20 12.49 12.85
C ILE A 41 -6.33 11.64 13.44
N ILE A 42 -6.75 10.57 12.75
CA ILE A 42 -7.78 9.67 13.27
C ILE A 42 -7.30 8.98 14.55
N ALA A 43 -6.07 8.44 14.54
CA ALA A 43 -5.52 7.71 15.67
C ALA A 43 -5.23 8.59 16.89
N LEU A 44 -4.67 9.79 16.70
CA LEU A 44 -4.22 10.66 17.79
C LEU A 44 -5.27 11.68 18.24
N TRP A 45 -6.25 12.02 17.38
CA TRP A 45 -7.23 13.05 17.71
C TRP A 45 -8.66 12.53 17.73
N VAL A 46 -9.09 11.75 16.73
CA VAL A 46 -10.49 11.30 16.62
C VAL A 46 -10.81 10.20 17.63
N LEU A 47 -9.92 9.22 17.79
CA LEU A 47 -10.07 8.11 18.74
C LEU A 47 -10.04 8.57 20.21
N PRO A 48 -9.06 9.40 20.65
CA PRO A 48 -8.94 9.80 22.06
C PRO A 48 -9.98 10.83 22.50
N ASN A 49 -10.40 11.74 21.61
CA ASN A 49 -11.43 12.73 21.94
C ASN A 49 -12.86 12.19 21.83
N ASN A 50 -13.05 10.90 21.52
CA ASN A 50 -14.36 10.24 21.49
C ASN A 50 -15.38 10.88 20.52
N TYR A 51 -14.92 11.58 19.47
CA TYR A 51 -15.78 12.19 18.45
C TYR A 51 -16.54 11.15 17.61
N LEU A 52 -16.01 9.93 17.53
CA LEU A 52 -16.66 8.77 16.92
C LEU A 52 -16.64 7.59 17.90
N PRO A 53 -17.61 6.66 17.78
CA PRO A 53 -17.57 5.43 18.55
C PRO A 53 -16.28 4.65 18.21
N HIS A 54 -15.55 4.20 19.23
CA HIS A 54 -14.23 3.57 19.11
C HIS A 54 -14.18 2.43 18.07
N HIS A 55 -15.25 1.65 17.97
CA HIS A 55 -15.40 0.56 16.99
C HIS A 55 -15.41 1.06 15.55
N ILE A 56 -16.06 2.19 15.27
CA ILE A 56 -16.13 2.79 13.93
C ILE A 56 -14.80 3.46 13.59
N GLY A 57 -14.18 4.17 14.54
CA GLY A 57 -12.86 4.76 14.36
C GLY A 57 -11.79 3.72 14.04
N ASN A 58 -11.77 2.59 14.77
CA ASN A 58 -10.86 1.48 14.51
C ASN A 58 -11.09 0.84 13.15
N PHE A 59 -12.34 0.61 12.76
CA PHE A 59 -12.66 0.04 11.45
C PHE A 59 -12.18 0.94 10.30
N VAL A 60 -12.46 2.25 10.40
CA VAL A 60 -12.03 3.24 9.39
C VAL A 60 -10.50 3.31 9.33
N TYR A 61 -9.82 3.34 10.48
CA TYR A 61 -8.37 3.35 10.53
C TYR A 61 -7.77 2.12 9.82
N ILE A 62 -8.24 0.91 10.16
CA ILE A 62 -7.80 -0.34 9.53
C ILE A 62 -8.06 -0.31 8.01
N ALA A 63 -9.22 0.17 7.58
CA ALA A 63 -9.54 0.27 6.16
C ALA A 63 -8.59 1.22 5.41
N LEU A 64 -8.28 2.40 5.97
CA LEU A 64 -7.32 3.33 5.39
C LEU A 64 -5.91 2.71 5.30
N THR A 65 -5.48 1.98 6.34
CA THR A 65 -4.19 1.27 6.33
C THR A 65 -4.11 0.23 5.21
N LEU A 66 -5.19 -0.52 4.98
CA LEU A 66 -5.26 -1.49 3.89
C LEU A 66 -5.20 -0.83 2.51
N VAL A 67 -5.92 0.29 2.31
CA VAL A 67 -5.87 1.05 1.04
C VAL A 67 -4.45 1.56 0.78
N LYS A 68 -3.81 2.13 1.79
CA LYS A 68 -2.41 2.57 1.72
C LYS A 68 -1.48 1.41 1.36
N ALA A 69 -1.60 0.28 2.04
CA ALA A 69 -0.79 -0.91 1.77
C ALA A 69 -0.96 -1.37 0.32
N PHE A 70 -2.20 -1.43 -0.18
CA PHE A 70 -2.48 -1.74 -1.58
C PHE A 70 -1.79 -0.78 -2.55
N TYR A 71 -1.85 0.54 -2.29
CA TYR A 71 -1.15 1.54 -3.12
C TYR A 71 0.38 1.36 -3.10
N ILE A 72 0.97 1.04 -1.95
CA ILE A 72 2.42 0.77 -1.86
C ILE A 72 2.79 -0.44 -2.73
N VAL A 73 2.03 -1.52 -2.61
CA VAL A 73 2.26 -2.76 -3.36
C VAL A 73 2.06 -2.58 -4.86
N ALA A 74 1.00 -1.90 -5.26
CA ALA A 74 0.68 -1.70 -6.67
C ALA A 74 1.68 -0.77 -7.38
N TYR A 75 2.17 0.27 -6.71
CA TYR A 75 2.98 1.33 -7.34
C TYR A 75 4.46 1.29 -6.98
N PHE A 76 4.84 1.03 -5.73
CA PHE A 76 6.25 1.00 -5.31
C PHE A 76 6.91 -0.36 -5.50
N MET A 77 6.17 -1.45 -5.35
CA MET A 77 6.71 -2.79 -5.61
C MET A 77 6.65 -3.21 -7.08
N HIS A 78 6.21 -2.33 -7.99
CA HIS A 78 6.17 -2.59 -9.44
C HIS A 78 5.48 -3.92 -9.83
N LEU A 79 4.55 -4.39 -9.00
CA LEU A 79 3.93 -5.71 -9.13
C LEU A 79 2.94 -5.83 -10.28
N LYS A 80 2.63 -4.73 -10.97
CA LYS A 80 1.68 -4.72 -12.09
C LYS A 80 2.21 -5.45 -13.34
N TYR A 81 3.53 -5.64 -13.46
CA TYR A 81 4.15 -6.25 -14.66
C TYR A 81 5.27 -7.26 -14.38
N GLU A 82 5.64 -7.55 -13.13
CA GLU A 82 6.72 -8.49 -12.82
C GLU A 82 6.32 -9.67 -11.93
N LYS A 83 6.82 -10.84 -12.35
CA LYS A 83 6.92 -12.15 -11.67
C LYS A 83 5.79 -12.47 -10.69
N LEU A 84 4.84 -13.28 -11.18
CA LEU A 84 3.74 -13.88 -10.42
C LEU A 84 4.17 -14.49 -9.06
N GLY A 85 5.41 -14.98 -8.93
CA GLY A 85 5.95 -15.50 -7.68
C GLY A 85 6.10 -14.45 -6.57
N LEU A 86 6.48 -13.20 -6.91
CA LEU A 86 6.61 -12.11 -5.94
C LEU A 86 5.22 -11.65 -5.49
N GLN A 87 4.27 -11.57 -6.42
CA GLN A 87 2.86 -11.28 -6.11
C GLN A 87 2.25 -12.34 -5.18
N LEU A 88 2.51 -13.63 -5.44
CA LEU A 88 2.01 -14.74 -4.61
C LEU A 88 2.61 -14.70 -3.20
N SER A 89 3.93 -14.53 -3.08
CA SER A 89 4.61 -14.43 -1.78
C SER A 89 4.05 -13.28 -0.94
N LEU A 90 3.83 -12.12 -1.56
CA LEU A 90 3.26 -10.98 -0.88
C LEU A 90 1.80 -11.21 -0.48
N THR A 91 0.99 -11.79 -1.37
CA THR A 91 -0.42 -12.08 -1.12
C THR A 91 -0.59 -13.05 0.06
N VAL A 92 0.24 -14.09 0.14
CA VAL A 92 0.26 -15.02 1.28
C VAL A 92 0.63 -14.29 2.57
N SER A 93 1.61 -13.39 2.54
CA SER A 93 1.97 -12.56 3.70
C SER A 93 0.82 -11.65 4.16
N PHE A 94 0.09 -11.02 3.23
CA PHE A 94 -1.09 -10.21 3.55
C PHE A 94 -2.23 -11.01 4.16
N ILE A 95 -2.51 -12.20 3.63
CA ILE A 95 -3.53 -13.12 4.18
C ILE A 95 -3.16 -13.51 5.62
N PHE A 96 -1.89 -13.82 5.86
CA PHE A 96 -1.41 -14.15 7.20
C PHE A 96 -1.59 -12.98 8.19
N ILE A 97 -1.29 -11.75 7.77
CA ILE A 97 -1.49 -10.55 8.59
C ILE A 97 -2.97 -10.33 8.92
N LEU A 98 -3.87 -10.46 7.93
CA LEU A 98 -5.31 -10.33 8.16
C LEU A 98 -5.84 -11.39 9.13
N TYR A 99 -5.36 -12.63 9.00
CA TYR A 99 -5.69 -13.71 9.92
C TYR A 99 -5.19 -13.41 11.34
N PHE A 100 -3.96 -12.92 11.48
CA PHE A 100 -3.39 -12.55 12.77
C PHE A 100 -4.13 -11.40 13.46
N ILE A 101 -4.50 -10.35 12.71
CA ILE A 101 -5.33 -9.24 13.22
C ILE A 101 -6.67 -9.76 13.73
N THR A 102 -7.31 -10.67 12.99
CA THR A 102 -8.59 -11.27 13.38
C THR A 102 -8.46 -12.07 14.68
N LEU A 103 -7.41 -12.90 14.80
CA LEU A 103 -7.12 -13.62 16.05
C LEU A 103 -6.89 -12.66 17.22
N MET A 104 -6.06 -11.63 17.04
CA MET A 104 -5.81 -10.63 18.08
C MET A 104 -7.07 -9.87 18.49
N LEU A 105 -7.99 -9.60 17.56
CA LEU A 105 -9.25 -8.93 17.87
C LEU A 105 -10.20 -9.84 18.66
N ILE A 106 -10.25 -11.13 18.32
CA ILE A 106 -11.04 -12.14 19.06
C ILE A 106 -10.48 -12.33 20.47
N GLU A 107 -9.17 -12.57 20.59
CA GLU A 107 -8.50 -12.75 21.88
C GLU A 107 -8.58 -11.48 22.74
N GLY A 108 -8.38 -10.30 22.14
CA GLY A 108 -8.54 -9.02 22.81
C GLY A 108 -9.97 -8.80 23.32
N GLY A 109 -10.98 -9.16 22.53
CA GLY A 109 -12.38 -9.12 22.95
C GLY A 109 -12.70 -10.12 24.06
N TYR A 110 -12.18 -11.34 23.97
CA TYR A 110 -12.35 -12.38 24.98
C TYR A 110 -11.72 -11.97 26.32
N LEU A 111 -10.50 -11.43 26.29
CA LEU A 111 -9.81 -10.90 27.47
C LEU A 111 -10.59 -9.73 28.09
N HIS A 112 -11.11 -8.80 27.28
CA HIS A 112 -11.91 -7.68 27.79
C HIS A 112 -13.18 -8.15 28.53
N LEU A 113 -13.79 -9.25 28.08
CA LEU A 113 -15.05 -9.76 28.63
C LEU A 113 -14.85 -10.69 29.84
N HIS A 114 -13.76 -11.48 29.87
CA HIS A 114 -13.52 -12.51 30.89
C HIS A 114 -12.41 -12.19 31.90
N MET A 115 -11.54 -11.21 31.60
CA MET A 115 -10.56 -10.66 32.54
C MET A 115 -10.71 -9.14 32.61
N PRO A 116 -11.82 -8.62 33.17
CA PRO A 116 -11.90 -7.19 33.47
C PRO A 116 -10.79 -6.88 34.47
N PHE A 117 -9.78 -6.13 34.04
CA PHE A 117 -8.66 -5.68 34.87
C PHE A 117 -9.20 -5.10 36.18
N GLN A 118 -8.79 -5.69 37.31
CA GLN A 118 -8.83 -5.06 38.62
C GLN A 118 -7.80 -3.92 38.67
#